data_AF-A0A8J3B6R7-F1
#
_entry.id   AF-A0A8J3B6R7-F1
#
_cell.length_a   1.000
_cell.length_b   1.000
_cell.length_c   1.000
_cell.angle_alpha   90.00
_cell.angle_beta   90.00
_cell.angle_gamma   90.00
#
_symmetry.space_group_name_H-M   'P 1'
#
loop_
_entity.id
_entity.type
_entity.pdbx_description
1 polymer ?
#
loop_
_entity_poly.entity_id
_entity_poly.type
_entity_poly.pdbx_seq_one_letter_code
_entity_poly.pdbx_strand_id
1 'polypeptide(L)'
;MYEIYPVMLLASGALLLLVGGLLPGQSAGSRALNLVLGVGFVAYGTYLKWFFTGDSYLVLYYAFLAPIFLIFRAVASRRAAASD
;
A
#
# COMPACT_ATOMS: atom_id res chain seq x y z
N MET A 1 -7.24 -19.92 -12.42
CA MET A 1 -6.10 -19.02 -12.70
C MET A 1 -6.26 -17.71 -11.91
N TYR A 2 -6.42 -17.79 -10.58
CA TYR A 2 -6.89 -16.65 -9.74
C TYR A 2 -5.95 -16.31 -8.56
N GLU A 3 -4.75 -16.88 -8.51
CA GLU A 3 -3.87 -16.75 -7.33
C GLU A 3 -2.75 -15.71 -7.43
N ILE A 4 -2.51 -15.14 -8.62
CA ILE A 4 -1.44 -14.15 -8.82
C ILE A 4 -1.75 -12.85 -8.07
N TYR A 5 -3.02 -12.42 -8.05
CA TYR A 5 -3.41 -11.16 -7.44
C TYR A 5 -3.19 -11.14 -5.91
N PRO A 6 -3.66 -12.13 -5.11
CA PRO A 6 -3.37 -12.17 -3.67
C PRO A 6 -1.87 -12.23 -3.37
N VAL A 7 -1.09 -12.98 -4.16
CA VAL A 7 0.36 -13.10 -3.99
C VAL A 7 1.08 -11.78 -4.28
N MET A 8 0.71 -11.09 -5.36
CA MET A 8 1.25 -9.77 -5.68
C MET A 8 0.87 -8.73 -4.62
N LEU A 9 -0.34 -8.82 -4.08
CA LEU A 9 -0.80 -7.92 -3.03
C LEU A 9 -0.02 -8.14 -1.72
N LEU A 10 0.22 -9.41 -1.35
CA LEU A 10 1.07 -9.77 -0.21
C LEU A 10 2.50 -9.27 -0.39
N ALA A 11 3.10 -9.48 -1.56
CA ALA A 11 4.46 -9.04 -1.86
C ALA A 11 4.58 -7.50 -1.80
N SER A 12 3.59 -6.79 -2.35
CA SER A 12 3.54 -5.33 -2.33
C SER A 12 3.34 -4.78 -0.92
N GLY A 13 2.45 -5.40 -0.14
CA GLY A 13 2.25 -5.05 1.27
C GLY A 13 3.50 -5.27 2.11
N ALA A 14 4.18 -6.41 1.94
CA ALA A 14 5.43 -6.71 2.62
C ALA A 14 6.52 -5.68 2.28
N LEU A 15 6.65 -5.29 1.01
CA LEU A 15 7.61 -4.27 0.60
C LEU A 15 7.33 -2.90 1.23
N LEU A 16 6.05 -2.49 1.30
CA LEU A 16 5.63 -1.26 1.96
C LEU A 16 5.95 -1.28 3.46
N LEU A 17 5.77 -2.42 4.13
CA LEU A 17 6.15 -2.60 5.53
C LEU A 17 7.67 -2.51 5.72
N LEU A 18 8.46 -3.12 4.84
CA LEU A 18 9.92 -3.05 4.89
C LEU A 18 10.40 -1.61 4.66
N VAL A 19 9.84 -0.90 3.68
CA VAL A 19 10.17 0.51 3.42
C VAL A 19 9.75 1.39 4.61
N GLY A 20 8.52 1.28 5.10
CA GLY A 20 8.05 2.06 6.26
C GLY A 20 8.74 1.69 7.58
N GLY A 21 9.24 0.46 7.71
CA GLY A 21 9.87 -0.03 8.93
C GLY A 21 11.37 0.24 8.99
N LEU A 22 12.07 0.02 7.87
CA LEU A 22 13.53 -0.11 7.81
C LEU A 22 14.22 1.03 7.08
N LEU A 23 13.56 1.76 6.16
CA LEU A 23 14.22 2.82 5.41
C LEU A 23 14.33 4.11 6.24
N PRO A 24 15.55 4.56 6.61
CA PRO A 24 15.76 5.82 7.30
C PRO A 24 15.58 7.02 6.36
N GLY A 25 15.36 8.21 6.92
CA GLY A 25 15.23 9.46 6.13
C GLY A 25 13.82 9.76 5.62
N GLN A 26 12.82 8.96 5.99
CA GLN A 26 11.42 9.25 5.68
C GLN A 26 10.79 10.17 6.72
N SER A 27 9.90 11.07 6.28
CA SER A 27 9.08 11.85 7.18
C SER A 27 8.16 10.93 8.00
N ALA A 28 7.83 11.32 9.23
CA ALA A 28 6.94 10.53 10.10
C ALA A 28 5.60 10.20 9.42
N GLY A 29 5.08 11.15 8.62
CA GLY A 29 3.90 10.94 7.79
C GLY A 29 4.09 9.86 6.73
N SER A 30 5.16 9.92 5.93
CA SER A 30 5.47 8.89 4.92
C SER A 30 5.69 7.52 5.55
N ARG A 31 6.31 7.48 6.72
CA ARG A 31 6.56 6.24 7.47
C ARG A 31 5.26 5.58 7.93
N ALA A 32 4.44 6.32 8.67
CA ALA A 32 3.16 5.83 9.19
C ALA A 32 2.26 5.33 8.06
N LEU A 33 2.29 6.03 6.95
CA LEU A 33 1.53 5.74 5.76
C LEU A 33 1.95 4.44 5.06
N ASN A 34 3.25 4.26 4.83
CA ASN A 34 3.79 3.02 4.24
C ASN A 34 3.46 1.82 5.13
N LEU A 35 3.52 1.99 6.45
CA LEU A 35 3.14 0.95 7.41
C LEU A 35 1.64 0.63 7.33
N VAL A 36 0.76 1.63 7.38
CA VAL A 36 -0.71 1.43 7.35
C VAL A 36 -1.14 0.77 6.03
N LEU A 37 -0.62 1.23 4.89
CA LEU A 37 -0.90 0.63 3.59
C LEU A 37 -0.34 -0.79 3.48
N GLY A 38 0.88 -1.00 3.96
CA GLY A 38 1.51 -2.31 4.01
C GLY A 38 0.69 -3.33 4.81
N VAL A 39 0.25 -2.94 6.02
CA VAL A 39 -0.63 -3.77 6.86
C VAL A 39 -1.95 -4.07 6.14
N GLY A 40 -2.58 -3.07 5.53
CA GLY A 40 -3.83 -3.26 4.80
C GLY A 40 -3.71 -4.24 3.63
N PHE A 41 -2.64 -4.14 2.86
CA PHE A 41 -2.39 -5.02 1.71
C PHE A 41 -2.04 -6.44 2.15
N VAL A 42 -1.23 -6.61 3.20
CA VAL A 42 -0.92 -7.93 3.76
C VAL A 42 -2.17 -8.58 4.36
N ALA A 43 -2.96 -7.84 5.13
CA ALA A 43 -4.19 -8.35 5.73
C ALA A 43 -5.20 -8.81 4.66
N TYR A 44 -5.42 -7.99 3.62
CA TYR A 44 -6.37 -8.32 2.56
C TYR A 44 -5.87 -9.46 1.66
N GLY A 45 -4.58 -9.47 1.31
CA GLY A 45 -3.98 -10.58 0.56
C GLY A 45 -4.02 -11.90 1.33
N THR A 46 -3.82 -11.86 2.66
CA THR A 46 -3.93 -13.03 3.53
C THR A 46 -5.37 -13.53 3.62
N TYR A 47 -6.34 -12.62 3.79
CA TYR A 47 -7.76 -12.96 3.78
C TYR A 47 -8.18 -13.65 2.48
N LEU A 48 -7.81 -13.07 1.33
CA LEU A 48 -8.13 -13.65 0.02
C LEU A 48 -7.47 -15.02 -0.20
N LYS A 49 -6.26 -15.23 0.32
CA LYS A 49 -5.50 -16.44 0.05
C LYS A 49 -5.86 -17.62 0.96
N TRP A 50 -6.21 -17.35 2.22
CA TRP A 50 -6.47 -18.41 3.21
C TRP A 50 -7.92 -18.53 3.66
N PHE A 51 -8.72 -17.46 3.58
CA PHE A 51 -10.08 -17.44 4.14
C PHE A 51 -11.17 -17.29 3.06
N PHE A 52 -10.80 -16.84 1.86
CA PHE A 52 -11.76 -16.63 0.79
C PHE A 52 -11.89 -17.88 -0.10
N THR A 53 -13.05 -18.53 -0.05
CA THR A 53 -13.38 -19.72 -0.84
C THR A 53 -14.42 -19.44 -1.94
N GLY A 54 -14.72 -18.17 -2.22
CA GLY A 54 -15.69 -17.79 -3.24
C GLY A 54 -15.10 -17.74 -4.66
N ASP A 55 -15.92 -17.99 -5.67
CA ASP A 55 -15.53 -17.91 -7.10
C ASP A 55 -15.35 -16.47 -7.60
N SER A 56 -15.73 -15.46 -6.82
CA SER A 56 -15.65 -14.05 -7.20
C SER A 56 -15.37 -13.18 -5.99
N TYR A 57 -14.21 -12.52 -5.95
CA TYR A 57 -13.84 -11.56 -4.91
C TYR A 57 -13.89 -10.13 -5.45
N LEU A 58 -14.29 -9.20 -4.59
CA LEU A 58 -14.23 -7.77 -4.89
C LEU A 58 -12.76 -7.34 -5.02
N VAL A 59 -12.36 -6.97 -6.22
CA VAL A 59 -11.08 -6.29 -6.43
C VAL A 59 -11.25 -4.86 -5.93
N LEU A 60 -10.73 -4.59 -4.74
CA LEU A 60 -10.69 -3.24 -4.17
C LEU A 60 -9.65 -2.40 -4.92
N TYR A 61 -9.96 -2.01 -6.17
CA TYR A 61 -9.15 -1.03 -6.92
C TYR A 61 -8.98 0.27 -6.13
N TYR A 62 -9.95 0.63 -5.29
CA TYR A 62 -9.89 1.79 -4.41
C TYR A 62 -8.90 1.66 -3.24
N ALA A 63 -8.47 0.46 -2.86
CA ALA A 63 -7.36 0.30 -1.91
C ALA A 63 -6.04 0.88 -2.49
N PHE A 64 -5.93 0.95 -3.83
CA PHE A 64 -4.84 1.63 -4.54
C PHE A 64 -5.05 3.14 -4.71
N LEU A 65 -6.24 3.69 -4.42
CA LEU A 65 -6.41 5.15 -4.42
C LEU A 65 -5.62 5.80 -3.29
N ALA A 66 -5.53 5.14 -2.13
CA ALA A 66 -4.78 5.64 -1.01
C ALA A 66 -3.32 5.96 -1.41
N PRO A 67 -2.51 5.03 -1.96
CA PRO A 67 -1.15 5.33 -2.44
C PRO A 67 -1.12 6.44 -3.51
N ILE A 68 -2.10 6.53 -4.41
CA ILE A 68 -2.18 7.61 -5.41
C ILE A 68 -2.37 8.98 -4.74
N PHE A 69 -3.31 9.12 -3.80
CA PHE A 69 -3.53 10.38 -3.08
C PHE A 69 -2.29 10.83 -2.30
N LEU A 70 -1.47 9.89 -1.87
CA LEU A 70 -0.25 10.17 -1.12
C LEU A 70 0.90 10.61 -2.00
N ILE A 71 1.03 10.01 -3.18
CA ILE A 71 1.93 10.51 -4.22
C ILE A 71 1.51 11.93 -4.62
N PHE A 72 0.22 12.18 -4.81
CA PHE A 72 -0.30 13.53 -5.10
C PHE A 72 0.04 14.53 -3.99
N ARG A 73 -0.16 14.18 -2.71
CA ARG A 73 0.24 15.05 -1.59
C ARG A 73 1.75 15.28 -1.53
N ALA A 74 2.56 14.26 -1.75
CA ALA A 74 4.01 14.36 -1.72
C ALA A 74 4.58 15.21 -2.87
N VAL A 75 3.99 15.12 -4.08
CA VAL A 75 4.35 15.96 -5.23
C VAL A 75 3.88 17.40 -5.01
N ALA A 76 2.66 17.60 -4.49
CA ALA A 76 2.14 18.92 -4.18
C ALA A 76 2.98 19.65 -3.12
N SER A 77 3.39 18.96 -2.05
CA SER A 77 4.25 19.55 -1.01
C SER A 77 5.64 19.90 -1.52
N ARG A 78 6.20 19.12 -2.46
CA ARG A 78 7.50 19.43 -3.09
C ARG A 78 7.43 20.62 -4.03
N ARG A 79 6.29 20.82 -4.72
CA ARG A 79 6.07 22.00 -5.56
C ARG A 79 5.92 23.27 -4.74
N ALA A 80 5.22 23.22 -3.62
CA ALA A 80 5.07 24.36 -2.72
C ALA A 80 6.41 24.82 -2.12
N ALA A 81 7.32 23.90 -1.82
CA ALA A 81 8.65 24.20 -1.29
C ALA A 81 9.67 24.67 -2.36
N ALA A 82 9.31 24.61 -3.65
CA ALA A 82 10.16 25.07 -4.76
C ALA A 82 9.75 26.46 -5.30
N SER A 83 8.72 27.06 -4.69
CA SER A 83 8.18 28.40 -5.04
C SER A 83 8.46 29.47 -3.98
N ASP A 84 9.19 29.14 -2.91
CA ASP A 84 9.82 30.07 -1.96
C ASP A 84 11.32 30.19 -2.28
#